data_AF-A0A6J4QNJ2-F1
#
_entry.id   AF-A0A6J4QNJ2-F1
#
_cell.length_a   1.000
_cell.length_b   1.000
_cell.length_c   1.000
_cell.angle_alpha   90.00
_cell.angle_beta   90.00
_cell.angle_gamma   90.00
#
_symmetry.space_group_name_H-M   'P 1'
#
loop_
_entity.id
_entity.type
_entity.pdbx_description
1 polymer ?
#
loop_
_entity_poly.entity_id
_entity_poly.type
_entity_poly.pdbx_seq_one_letter_code
_entity_poly.pdbx_strand_id
1 'polypeptide(L)' 'MLRSAKDIQRCPVYAAEGNVGDVEALFFDDESWKVRYLVVKACGLLANRRVLTSPELIGCLDREAGVL' A
#
# COMPACT_ATOMS: atom_id res chain seq x y z
N MET A 1 13.85 5.12 7.86
CA MET A 1 14.15 3.71 7.52
C MET A 1 13.74 3.52 6.07
N LEU A 2 14.57 2.87 5.24
CA LEU A 2 14.27 2.63 3.82
C LEU A 2 13.72 1.20 3.65
N ARG A 3 12.70 1.04 2.81
CA ARG A 3 12.19 -0.27 2.36
C ARG A 3 12.22 -0.31 0.85
N SER A 4 12.40 -1.50 0.27
CA SER A 4 12.30 -1.63 -1.17
C SER A 4 10.85 -1.47 -1.61
N ALA A 5 10.63 -0.95 -2.81
CA ALA A 5 9.30 -0.88 -3.41
C ALA A 5 8.62 -2.26 -3.47
N LYS A 6 9.41 -3.31 -3.66
CA LYS A 6 8.94 -4.70 -3.72
C LYS A 6 8.38 -5.19 -2.38
N ASP A 7 8.98 -4.78 -1.27
CA ASP A 7 8.47 -5.11 0.07
C ASP A 7 7.12 -4.44 0.31
N ILE A 8 6.92 -3.24 -0.25
CA ILE A 8 5.67 -2.48 -0.11
C ILE A 8 4.55 -3.08 -0.96
N GLN A 9 4.84 -3.62 -2.16
CA GLN A 9 3.88 -4.26 -3.09
C GLN A 9 3.22 -5.56 -2.57
N ARG A 10 3.38 -5.88 -1.29
CA ARG A 10 2.68 -7.00 -0.62
C ARG A 10 2.23 -6.63 0.78
N CYS A 11 2.29 -5.35 1.12
CA CYS A 11 1.80 -4.90 2.41
C CYS A 11 0.26 -4.92 2.39
N PRO A 12 -0.36 -5.58 3.38
CA PRO A 12 -1.79 -5.45 3.60
C PRO A 12 -2.11 -4.02 4.08
N VAL A 13 -3.22 -3.49 3.63
CA VAL A 13 -3.74 -2.18 4.00
C VAL A 13 -4.96 -2.40 4.88
N TYR A 14 -4.92 -1.82 6.08
CA TYR A 14 -6.01 -1.92 7.05
C TYR A 14 -6.71 -0.57 7.22
N ALA A 15 -8.02 -0.63 7.37
CA ALA A 15 -8.85 0.44 7.90
C ALA A 15 -9.26 0.10 9.33
N ALA A 16 -9.95 1.03 10.00
CA ALA A 16 -10.45 0.84 11.38
C ALA A 16 -11.33 -0.42 11.53
N GLU A 17 -11.98 -0.84 10.45
CA GLU A 17 -12.93 -1.96 10.40
C GLU A 17 -12.33 -3.28 9.88
N GLY A 18 -11.06 -3.29 9.48
CA GLY A 18 -10.36 -4.51 9.06
C GLY A 18 -9.53 -4.36 7.78
N ASN A 19 -9.21 -5.50 7.15
CA ASN A 19 -8.38 -5.54 5.94
C ASN A 19 -9.15 -4.95 4.75
N VAL A 20 -8.54 -3.97 4.08
CA VAL A 20 -9.05 -3.33 2.87
C VAL A 20 -8.55 -4.05 1.61
N GLY A 21 -7.35 -4.62 1.66
CA GLY A 21 -6.70 -5.27 0.54
C GLY A 21 -5.18 -5.16 0.60
N ASP A 22 -4.52 -5.45 -0.51
CA ASP A 22 -3.06 -5.47 -0.60
C ASP A 22 -2.56 -4.43 -1.61
N VAL A 23 -1.42 -3.80 -1.33
CA VAL A 23 -0.75 -2.93 -2.31
C VAL A 23 -0.28 -3.79 -3.48
N GLU A 24 -0.70 -3.48 -4.71
CA GLU A 24 -0.30 -4.19 -5.94
C GLU A 24 0.84 -3.45 -6.67
N ALA A 25 0.84 -2.12 -6.61
CA ALA A 25 1.80 -1.26 -7.29
C ALA A 25 1.93 0.10 -6.61
N LEU A 26 2.96 0.85 -7.01
CA LEU A 26 3.18 2.23 -6.59
C LEU A 26 3.34 3.11 -7.83
N PHE A 27 2.78 4.31 -7.80
CA PHE A 27 3.12 5.36 -8.74
C PHE A 27 4.01 6.39 -8.05
N PHE A 28 5.11 6.71 -8.71
CA PHE A 28 6.07 7.70 -8.26
C PHE A 28 6.20 8.80 -9.31
N ASP A 29 6.58 9.95 -8.81
CA ASP A 29 6.95 11.11 -9.59
C ASP A 29 8.37 10.92 -10.14
N ASP A 30 8.56 11.03 -11.44
CA ASP A 30 9.83 10.74 -12.12
C ASP A 30 10.87 11.85 -11.96
N GLU A 31 10.46 13.07 -11.63
CA GLU A 31 11.36 14.18 -11.32
C GLU A 31 11.84 14.14 -9.86
N SER A 32 10.90 14.06 -8.91
CA SER A 32 11.19 14.13 -7.47
C SER A 32 11.42 12.78 -6.80
N TRP A 33 11.17 11.67 -7.51
CA TRP A 33 11.27 10.30 -6.99
C TRP A 33 10.35 10.01 -5.80
N LYS A 34 9.33 10.84 -5.58
CA LYS A 34 8.36 10.65 -4.50
C LYS A 34 7.27 9.69 -4.91
N VAL A 35 6.96 8.71 -4.06
CA VAL A 35 5.76 7.89 -4.21
C VAL A 35 4.53 8.77 -3.96
N ARG A 36 3.68 8.95 -4.99
CA ARG A 36 2.46 9.77 -4.89
C ARG A 36 1.23 8.92 -4.61
N TYR A 37 1.20 7.68 -5.12
CA TYR A 37 0.03 6.81 -4.98
C TYR A 37 0.44 5.36 -4.74
N LEU A 38 -0.35 4.68 -3.91
CA LEU A 38 -0.40 3.24 -3.81
C LEU A 38 -1.62 2.74 -4.56
N VAL A 39 -1.42 1.72 -5.38
CA VAL A 39 -2.50 0.97 -6.01
C VAL A 39 -2.85 -0.17 -5.07
N VAL A 40 -4.03 -0.12 -4.46
CA VAL A 40 -4.52 -1.17 -3.57
C VAL A 40 -5.53 -2.03 -4.33
N LYS A 41 -5.28 -3.32 -4.41
CA LYS A 41 -6.27 -4.29 -4.86
C LYS A 41 -7.17 -4.60 -3.67
N ALA A 42 -8.43 -4.17 -3.75
CA ALA A 42 -9.37 -4.40 -2.67
C ALA A 42 -9.68 -5.89 -2.49
N CYS A 43 -10.11 -6.30 -1.31
CA CYS A 43 -10.61 -7.65 -1.04
C CYS A 43 -12.13 -7.66 -0.84
N GLY A 44 -12.73 -8.85 -0.72
CA GLY A 44 -14.17 -9.02 -0.48
C GLY A 44 -15.04 -8.55 -1.65
N LEU A 45 -16.10 -7.80 -1.34
CA LEU A 45 -17.12 -7.36 -2.31
C LEU A 45 -16.54 -6.46 -3.43
N LEU A 46 -15.41 -5.80 -3.17
CA LEU A 46 -14.75 -4.89 -4.11
C LEU A 46 -13.54 -5.53 -4.79
N ALA A 47 -13.37 -6.87 -4.73
CA ALA A 47 -12.17 -7.56 -5.24
C ALA A 47 -11.86 -7.37 -6.73
N ASN A 48 -12.82 -6.87 -7.51
CA ASN A 48 -12.63 -6.50 -8.91
C ASN A 48 -12.17 -5.04 -9.11
N ARG A 49 -11.91 -4.29 -8.03
CA ARG A 49 -11.52 -2.88 -8.07
C ARG A 49 -10.10 -2.67 -7.58
N ARG A 50 -9.44 -1.71 -8.21
CA ARG A 50 -8.20 -1.11 -7.73
C ARG A 50 -8.50 0.29 -7.23
N VAL A 51 -7.95 0.63 -6.08
CA VAL A 51 -8.12 1.94 -5.45
C VAL A 51 -6.77 2.64 -5.42
N LEU A 52 -6.75 3.92 -5.78
CA LEU A 52 -5.60 4.77 -5.61
C LEU A 52 -5.70 5.49 -4.28
N THR A 53 -4.66 5.39 -3.46
CA THR A 53 -4.56 6.14 -2.21
C THR A 53 -3.21 6.83 -2.10
N SER A 54 -3.17 8.01 -1.47
CA SER A 54 -1.92 8.69 -1.18
C SER A 54 -1.22 8.03 0.01
N PRO A 55 0.09 7.75 -0.05
CA PRO A 55 0.87 7.28 1.10
C PRO A 55 0.76 8.21 2.31
N GLU A 56 0.52 9.51 2.09
CA GLU A 56 0.41 10.52 3.16
C GLU A 56 -0.84 10.32 4.03
N LEU A 57 -1.84 9.57 3.55
CA LEU A 57 -3.06 9.25 4.30
C LEU A 57 -2.89 7.99 5.19
N ILE A 58 -1.75 7.29 5.09
CA ILE A 58 -1.51 6.06 5.83
C ILE A 58 -0.79 6.38 7.14
N GLY A 59 -1.54 6.34 8.24
CA GLY A 59 -1.06 6.82 9.54
C GLY A 59 -0.20 5.84 10.34
N CYS A 60 -0.31 4.53 10.10
CA CYS A 60 0.47 3.52 10.83
C CYS A 60 0.95 2.43 9.88
N LEU A 61 2.27 2.33 9.73
CA LEU A 61 2.90 1.16 9.13
C LEU A 61 3.25 0.20 10.27
N ASP A 62 2.46 -0.87 10.43
CA ASP A 62 2.75 -1.87 11.45
C ASP A 62 4.14 -2.48 11.20
N ARG A 63 4.94 -2.54 12.26
CA ARG A 63 6.37 -2.80 12.19
C ARG A 63 6.69 -4.24 12.55
N GLU A 64 5.98 -5.21 11.98
CA GLU A 64 6.37 -6.62 11.94
C GLU A 64 6.03 -7.27 10.59
N ALA A 65 6.64 -6.77 9.51
CA ALA A 65 6.78 -7.53 8.27
C ALA A 65 8.26 -7.91 8.13
N GLY A 66 8.64 -8.96 8.86
CA GLY A 66 10.03 -9.40 8.95
C GLY A 66 10.18 -10.72 9.66
N VAL A 67 9.49 -11.78 9.20
CA VAL A 67 9.99 -13.17 9.22
C VAL A 67 9.31 -13.93 8.07
N LEU A 68 10.04 -14.12 6.97
CA LEU A 68 10.46 -15.40 6.38
C LEU A 68 11.37 -15.12 5.17
#